data_AF-A0A3B8TXK0-F1
#
_entry.id   AF-A0A3B8TXK0-F1
#
_cell.length_a   1.000
_cell.length_b   1.000
_cell.length_c   1.000
_cell.angle_alpha   90.00
_cell.angle_beta   90.00
_cell.angle_gamma   90.00
#
_symmetry.space_group_name_H-M   'P 1'
#
loop_
_entity.id
_entity.type
_entity.pdbx_description
1 polymer ?
#
loop_
_entity_poly.entity_id
_entity_poly.type
_entity_poly.pdbx_seq_one_letter_code
_entity_poly.pdbx_strand_id
1 'polypeptide(L)' 'MKDRYDLEMEVLKLHPIRNQLETVADRVREGSIDSDDLADILMGLASLVDVHCESIHGTMEQVLNCGVSAHD' A
#
# COMPACT_ATOMS: atom_id res chain seq x y z
N MET A 1 -18.96 9.39 -6.35
CA MET A 1 -17.99 10.33 -5.73
C MET A 1 -17.51 9.63 -4.47
N LYS A 2 -16.21 9.38 -4.35
CA LYS A 2 -15.66 8.81 -3.12
C LYS A 2 -15.68 9.87 -2.01
N ASP A 3 -15.78 9.43 -0.77
CA ASP A 3 -15.80 10.29 0.41
C ASP A 3 -14.67 9.96 1.41
N ARG A 4 -14.67 10.65 2.54
CA ARG A 4 -13.67 10.44 3.59
C ARG A 4 -13.62 9.00 4.10
N TYR A 5 -14.75 8.31 4.16
CA TYR A 5 -14.81 6.93 4.61
C TYR A 5 -14.11 6.01 3.59
N ASP A 6 -14.32 6.23 2.30
CA ASP A 6 -13.59 5.49 1.26
C ASP A 6 -12.08 5.67 1.40
N LEU A 7 -11.61 6.89 1.69
CA LEU A 7 -10.19 7.16 1.92
C LEU A 7 -9.65 6.41 3.14
N GLU A 8 -10.37 6.43 4.25
CA GLU A 8 -10.01 5.68 5.46
C GLU A 8 -9.93 4.18 5.15
N MET A 9 -10.88 3.64 4.38
CA MET A 9 -10.86 2.23 3.95
C MET A 9 -9.69 1.88 3.04
N GLU A 10 -9.28 2.76 2.12
CA GLU A 10 -8.08 2.55 1.29
C GLU A 10 -6.80 2.53 2.13
N VAL A 11 -6.67 3.45 3.10
CA VAL A 11 -5.50 3.49 4.01
C VAL A 11 -5.39 2.20 4.82
N LEU A 12 -6.51 1.64 5.29
CA LEU A 12 -6.51 0.39 6.05
C LEU A 12 -5.97 -0.81 5.24
N LYS A 13 -5.99 -0.76 3.90
CA LYS A 13 -5.44 -1.83 3.04
C LYS A 13 -3.91 -1.93 3.10
N LEU A 14 -3.22 -0.95 3.69
CA LEU A 14 -1.78 -1.05 3.95
C LEU A 14 -1.44 -1.98 5.13
N HIS A 15 -2.38 -2.23 6.06
CA HIS A 15 -2.11 -3.08 7.23
C HIS A 15 -1.76 -4.53 6.88
N PRO A 16 -2.44 -5.20 5.92
CA PRO A 16 -2.01 -6.52 5.45
C PRO A 16 -0.56 -6.57 4.97
N ILE A 17 -0.08 -5.56 4.24
CA ILE A 17 1.32 -5.48 3.78
C ILE A 17 2.27 -5.43 4.98
N ARG A 18 1.94 -4.61 5.98
CA ARG A 18 2.71 -4.51 7.21
C ARG A 18 2.78 -5.85 7.95
N ASN A 19 1.70 -6.62 8.00
CA ASN A 19 1.70 -7.95 8.63
C ASN A 19 2.53 -8.97 7.81
N GLN A 20 2.51 -8.86 6.49
CA GLN A 20 3.40 -9.67 5.63
C GLN A 20 4.87 -9.34 5.86
N LEU A 21 5.22 -8.05 6.01
CA LEU A 21 6.57 -7.63 6.37
C LEU A 21 7.03 -8.21 7.72
N GLU A 22 6.15 -8.26 8.74
CA GLU A 22 6.47 -8.93 10.01
C GLU A 22 6.73 -10.43 9.81
N THR A 23 5.90 -11.11 9.02
CA THR A 23 6.08 -12.53 8.71
C THR A 23 7.43 -12.78 8.03
N VAL A 24 7.82 -11.92 7.09
CA VAL A 24 9.13 -11.99 6.43
C VAL A 24 10.25 -11.75 7.43
N ALA A 25 10.12 -10.76 8.32
CA ALA A 25 11.12 -10.46 9.34
C ALA A 25 11.34 -11.65 10.30
N ASP A 26 10.28 -12.34 10.69
CA ASP A 26 10.38 -13.54 11.53
C ASP A 26 11.08 -14.69 10.78
N ARG A 27 10.73 -14.92 9.50
CA ARG A 27 11.41 -15.93 8.68
C ARG A 27 12.91 -15.65 8.49
N VAL A 28 13.27 -14.38 8.29
CA VAL A 28 14.69 -13.96 8.21
C VAL A 28 15.39 -14.23 9.55
N ARG A 29 14.75 -13.91 10.68
CA ARG A 29 15.32 -14.16 12.02
C ARG A 29 15.54 -15.65 12.29
N GLU A 30 14.63 -16.50 11.81
CA GLU A 30 14.72 -17.96 11.91
C GLU A 30 15.73 -18.59 10.94
N GLY A 31 16.23 -17.84 9.96
CA GLY A 31 17.05 -18.38 8.88
C GLY A 31 16.28 -19.34 7.97
N SER A 32 14.95 -19.20 7.91
CA SER A 32 14.03 -20.10 7.19
C SER A 32 13.65 -19.58 5.79
N ILE A 33 14.44 -18.64 5.26
CA ILE A 33 14.29 -18.06 3.93
C ILE A 33 15.66 -17.81 3.31
N ASP A 34 15.85 -18.20 2.06
CA ASP A 34 17.07 -17.85 1.32
C ASP A 34 16.98 -16.43 0.74
N SER A 35 18.11 -15.93 0.25
CA SER A 35 18.23 -14.54 -0.21
C SER A 35 17.41 -14.23 -1.46
N ASP A 36 17.23 -15.21 -2.34
CA ASP A 36 16.54 -15.00 -3.62
C ASP A 36 15.03 -14.94 -3.36
N ASP A 37 14.52 -15.88 -2.56
CA ASP A 37 13.14 -15.86 -2.06
C ASP A 37 12.83 -14.55 -1.30
N LEU A 38 13.76 -14.08 -0.46
CA LEU A 38 13.60 -12.82 0.27
C LEU A 38 13.51 -11.63 -0.68
N ALA A 39 14.39 -11.56 -1.69
CA ALA A 39 14.40 -10.46 -2.65
C ALA A 39 13.08 -10.41 -3.45
N ASP A 40 12.61 -11.56 -3.93
CA ASP A 40 11.36 -11.67 -4.69
C ASP A 40 10.15 -11.24 -3.86
N ILE A 41 10.07 -11.69 -2.60
CA ILE A 41 8.99 -11.28 -1.69
C ILE A 41 9.03 -9.77 -1.44
N LEU A 42 10.21 -9.20 -1.17
CA LEU A 42 10.34 -7.75 -0.92
C LEU A 42 9.95 -6.92 -2.15
N MET A 43 10.32 -7.35 -3.35
CA MET A 43 9.90 -6.71 -4.60
C MET A 43 8.40 -6.78 -4.81
N GLY A 44 7.78 -7.92 -4.51
CA GLY A 44 6.32 -8.08 -4.56
C GLY A 44 5.60 -7.14 -3.58
N LEU A 45 6.10 -7.06 -2.34
CA LEU A 45 5.55 -6.16 -1.32
C LEU A 45 5.71 -4.69 -1.72
N ALA A 46 6.86 -4.30 -2.27
CA ALA A 46 7.08 -2.94 -2.77
C ALA A 46 6.07 -2.58 -3.87
N SER A 47 5.86 -3.48 -4.84
CA SER A 47 4.89 -3.28 -5.92
C SER A 47 3.45 -3.12 -5.39
N LEU A 48 3.08 -3.90 -4.36
CA LEU A 48 1.78 -3.76 -3.70
C LEU A 48 1.64 -2.41 -2.99
N VAL A 49 2.69 -1.94 -2.32
CA VAL A 49 2.69 -0.62 -1.69
C VAL A 49 2.42 0.47 -2.73
N ASP A 50 3.10 0.42 -3.89
CA ASP A 50 2.91 1.40 -4.96
C ASP A 50 1.46 1.43 -5.45
N VAL A 51 0.88 0.26 -5.74
CA VAL A 51 -0.54 0.13 -6.15
C VAL A 51 -1.50 0.71 -5.11
N HIS A 52 -1.27 0.43 -3.83
CA HIS A 52 -2.11 0.96 -2.76
C HIS A 52 -1.93 2.48 -2.59
N CYS A 53 -0.72 3.00 -2.75
CA CYS A 53 -0.46 4.43 -2.70
C CYS A 53 -1.15 5.18 -3.85
N GLU A 54 -1.13 4.64 -5.07
CA GLU A 54 -1.86 5.18 -6.21
C GLU A 54 -3.36 5.21 -5.97
N SER A 55 -3.93 4.13 -5.41
CA SER A 55 -5.36 4.04 -5.06
C SER A 55 -5.75 5.06 -3.99
N ILE A 56 -4.93 5.20 -2.94
CA ILE A 56 -5.12 6.20 -1.88
C ILE A 56 -5.07 7.61 -2.47
N HIS A 57 -4.06 7.90 -3.29
CA HIS A 57 -3.89 9.19 -3.94
C HIS A 57 -5.11 9.55 -4.81
N GLY A 58 -5.54 8.64 -5.70
CA GLY A 58 -6.72 8.87 -6.54
C GLY A 58 -8.02 9.02 -5.73
N THR A 59 -8.08 8.44 -4.53
CA THR A 59 -9.20 8.64 -3.61
C THR A 59 -9.11 9.99 -2.91
N MET A 60 -7.91 10.41 -2.48
CA MET A 60 -7.67 11.75 -1.92
C MET A 60 -8.05 12.85 -2.91
N GLU A 61 -7.67 12.72 -4.18
CA GLU A 61 -8.02 13.68 -5.23
C GLU A 61 -9.54 13.86 -5.35
N GLN A 62 -10.31 12.77 -5.32
CA GLN A 62 -11.77 12.80 -5.39
C GLN A 62 -12.42 13.40 -4.14
N VAL A 63 -11.89 13.09 -2.95
CA VAL A 63 -12.42 13.60 -1.67
C VAL A 63 -12.13 15.08 -1.50
N LEU A 64 -10.93 15.51 -1.87
CA LEU A 64 -10.48 16.90 -1.71
C LEU A 64 -10.85 17.79 -2.90
N ASN A 65 -11.45 17.22 -3.95
CA ASN A 65 -11.64 17.87 -5.25
C ASN A 65 -10.33 18.41 -5.86
N CYS A 66 -9.19 17.81 -5.51
CA CYS A 66 -7.91 18.12 -6.13
C CYS A 66 -7.92 17.55 -7.56
N GLY A 67 -8.38 18.35 -8.51
CA GLY A 67 -8.69 17.92 -9.87
C GLY A 67 -9.76 18.79 -10.53
N VAL A 68 -10.55 19.51 -9.72
CA VAL A 68 -11.33 20.66 -10.19
C VAL A 68 -10.42 21.89 -10.15
N SER A 69 -9.47 21.95 -11.08
CA SER A 69 -8.80 23.22 -11.34
C SER A 69 -9.84 24.21 -11.85
N ALA A 70 -9.81 25.39 -11.22
CA ALA A 70 -10.56 26.59 -11.52
C ALA A 70 -10.56 26.95 -13.02
N HIS A 71 -11.48 26.37 -13.77
CA HIS A 71 -12.04 26.97 -14.98
C HIS A 71 -13.47 27.42 -14.65
N ASP A 72 -13.54 28.53 -13.91
CA ASP A 72 -14.58 29.56 -14.01
C ASP A 72 -13.97 30.90 -13.60
#